data_AF-A0A5Q2FB15-F1
#
_entry.id   AF-A0A5Q2FB15-F1
#
_cell.length_a   1.000
_cell.length_b   1.000
_cell.length_c   1.000
_cell.angle_alpha   90.00
_cell.angle_beta   90.00
_cell.angle_gamma   90.00
#
_symmetry.space_group_name_H-M   'P 1'
#
loop_
_entity.id
_entity.type
_entity.pdbx_description
1 polymer ?
#
loop_
_entity_poly.entity_id
_entity_poly.type
_entity_poly.pdbx_seq_one_letter_code
_entity_poly.pdbx_strand_id
1 'polypeptide(L)'
;MSRTHSTRGITRRRTRLLAGALLAMAIALALTAPPTGSPLAWGAGVAGSAGAVTTTRADRSADPISDPDSFVRSLQKRGFEVGQGGFKLWGVDECPATYALMGSCYFNNPTAPYVVPTVPYWPDEFVDPATRGAFGEVPSGSGVVHRLDPNEALVIYGDLPPQAAYFGIQSYQFTHQGTYSTDNPTYDYLSGLNATSIFFHQVPQNTARISTFSSLSNAVNNVVIDRQSGSTWNQPRFFVITPDRFMDKQVRQVLHTMGVDGQDVFSEHIPSNMQLGLGSSADEFMTAVRYANPADGGGAGTGSAAWRQNPSLHVLRIRDTRPDRPNQPYPAWVDTSPEVRGGVSEAYLQTDLTNLVYQVSQHWSQPCATTDCTGRAAPFIDTQSSPFNLVGPRCDTIGMDCLGDTQDASYQFRPGLRFDNGEVYAVVGTLGTHTGNATYVSLGVNNTQLRLGAKNVDGAQLVGSADGYAVGHADQLYVHYFTRDCTAVAALTGGNCTSVENDPLVIPTGVSASLVQRDYMAVGTQRGPNSTLTLPATVLRLQLPTS
;
A
#
# COMPACT_ATOMS: atom_id res chain seq x y z
N MET A 1 -56.77 -48.15 6.61
CA MET A 1 -56.51 -48.95 7.82
C MET A 1 -55.44 -48.21 8.62
N SER A 2 -55.76 -47.33 9.60
CA SER A 2 -56.07 -47.62 11.03
C SER A 2 -54.93 -48.41 11.69
N ARG A 3 -54.24 -48.07 12.80
CA ARG A 3 -54.45 -47.25 14.03
C ARG A 3 -53.06 -46.92 14.63
N THR A 4 -52.69 -45.71 15.05
CA THR A 4 -52.86 -45.01 16.36
C THR A 4 -52.48 -45.75 17.66
N HIS A 5 -51.51 -45.17 18.41
CA HIS A 5 -51.51 -44.78 19.85
C HIS A 5 -50.05 -44.65 20.37
N SER A 6 -49.66 -43.87 21.38
CA SER A 6 -50.18 -42.68 22.08
C SER A 6 -49.15 -42.28 23.17
N THR A 7 -48.85 -40.96 23.22
CA THR A 7 -48.46 -40.05 24.33
C THR A 7 -47.82 -40.49 25.67
N ARG A 8 -46.82 -39.69 26.10
CA ARG A 8 -46.67 -38.90 27.37
C ARG A 8 -45.27 -38.24 27.29
N GLY A 9 -44.99 -36.94 27.47
CA GLY A 9 -45.65 -35.85 28.16
C GLY A 9 -44.83 -35.50 29.42
N ILE A 10 -44.04 -34.42 29.40
CA ILE A 10 -43.62 -33.61 30.57
C ILE A 10 -43.27 -32.19 30.10
N THR A 11 -43.55 -31.25 30.99
CA THR A 11 -43.97 -29.86 30.78
C THR A 11 -42.89 -28.85 31.17
N ARG A 12 -42.88 -27.71 30.46
CA ARG A 12 -42.62 -26.32 30.90
C ARG A 12 -41.39 -26.01 31.78
N ARG A 13 -40.58 -25.06 31.29
CA ARG A 13 -40.60 -23.66 31.80
C ARG A 13 -39.97 -22.69 30.80
N ARG A 14 -40.76 -21.66 30.45
CA ARG A 14 -40.34 -20.40 29.84
C ARG A 14 -39.82 -19.49 30.95
N THR A 15 -38.75 -18.75 30.68
CA THR A 15 -38.50 -17.47 31.34
C THR A 15 -38.14 -16.45 30.27
N ARG A 16 -39.02 -15.47 30.09
CA ARG A 16 -38.72 -14.18 29.44
C ARG A 16 -38.06 -13.29 30.49
N LEU A 17 -37.10 -12.48 30.09
CA LEU A 17 -36.86 -11.18 30.72
C LEU A 17 -36.48 -10.16 29.64
N LEU A 18 -37.17 -9.04 29.72
CA LEU A 18 -37.18 -7.88 28.84
C LEU A 18 -36.25 -6.79 29.42
N ALA A 19 -35.64 -6.03 28.51
CA ALA A 19 -35.52 -4.56 28.47
C ALA A 19 -34.87 -3.74 29.62
N GLY A 20 -34.11 -2.72 29.20
CA GLY A 20 -33.86 -1.45 29.92
C GLY A 20 -32.37 -1.14 30.09
N ALA A 21 -31.76 -0.26 29.27
CA ALA A 21 -31.63 1.22 29.43
C ALA A 21 -30.16 1.56 29.84
N LEU A 22 -29.35 2.22 29.00
CA LEU A 22 -29.15 3.69 28.80
C LEU A 22 -28.51 4.46 29.99
N LEU A 23 -27.49 5.27 29.61
CA LEU A 23 -26.92 6.49 30.22
C LEU A 23 -25.67 6.44 31.14
N ALA A 24 -24.56 6.90 30.55
CA ALA A 24 -23.77 8.12 30.86
C ALA A 24 -22.88 8.32 32.11
N MET A 25 -21.71 8.90 31.78
CA MET A 25 -20.85 9.87 32.50
C MET A 25 -19.86 9.42 33.59
N ALA A 26 -18.58 9.50 33.19
CA ALA A 26 -17.51 10.36 33.74
C ALA A 26 -17.40 10.59 35.26
N ILE A 27 -16.19 10.35 35.80
CA ILE A 27 -15.47 11.24 36.72
C ILE A 27 -13.96 11.06 36.48
N ALA A 28 -13.25 12.18 36.42
CA ALA A 28 -11.81 12.35 36.27
C ALA A 28 -11.13 12.68 37.63
N LEU A 29 -9.80 12.84 37.57
CA LEU A 29 -8.80 13.35 38.53
C LEU A 29 -7.94 12.29 39.25
N ALA A 30 -6.61 12.41 39.38
CA ALA A 30 -5.62 13.34 38.81
C ALA A 30 -4.17 12.90 39.19
N LEU A 31 -3.19 13.36 38.39
CA LEU A 31 -1.78 13.71 38.72
C LEU A 31 -0.83 12.54 39.08
N THR A 32 0.34 12.37 38.43
CA THR A 32 1.47 13.33 38.40
C THR A 32 2.32 13.21 37.12
N ALA A 33 2.74 14.36 36.56
CA ALA A 33 3.75 14.47 35.49
C ALA A 33 5.18 14.61 36.08
N PRO A 34 6.24 14.18 35.36
CA PRO A 34 7.61 14.65 35.58
C PRO A 34 7.99 15.80 34.63
N PRO A 35 9.07 16.55 34.93
CA PRO A 35 9.24 17.93 34.50
C PRO A 35 9.83 18.07 33.09
N THR A 36 9.46 19.19 32.47
CA THR A 36 9.97 19.76 31.23
C THR A 36 11.44 20.16 31.33
N GLY A 37 12.28 19.59 30.47
CA GLY A 37 13.61 20.12 30.14
C GLY A 37 13.52 20.94 28.84
N SER A 38 13.92 22.21 28.89
CA SER A 38 14.02 23.10 27.74
C SER A 38 15.14 22.69 26.78
N PRO A 39 14.95 22.73 25.45
CA PRO A 39 16.08 22.70 24.53
C PRO A 39 16.65 24.10 24.34
N LEU A 40 17.96 24.21 24.54
CA LEU A 40 18.78 25.37 24.27
C LEU A 40 18.82 25.67 22.77
N ALA A 41 18.53 26.92 22.43
CA ALA A 41 18.79 27.49 21.12
C ALA A 41 20.30 27.69 20.91
N TRP A 42 20.81 27.26 19.76
CA TRP A 42 22.02 27.78 19.14
C TRP A 42 21.70 28.11 17.69
N GLY A 43 21.95 29.36 17.31
CA GLY A 43 21.72 29.90 15.98
C GLY A 43 23.01 30.17 15.20
N ALA A 44 22.78 30.77 14.02
CA ALA A 44 23.72 31.29 13.02
C ALA A 44 24.35 30.24 12.09
N GLY A 45 24.21 30.28 10.76
CA GLY A 45 23.55 31.23 9.86
C GLY A 45 24.32 31.29 8.54
N VAL A 46 23.65 31.28 7.39
CA VAL A 46 24.07 32.01 6.17
C VAL A 46 22.81 32.45 5.44
N ALA A 47 22.66 33.76 5.26
CA ALA A 47 21.56 34.40 4.59
C ALA A 47 21.77 34.40 3.07
N GLY A 48 20.78 33.89 2.32
CA GLY A 48 20.60 34.13 0.90
C GLY A 48 19.28 34.87 0.68
N SER A 49 19.36 36.14 0.34
CA SER A 49 18.23 37.05 0.12
C SER A 49 17.38 36.64 -1.09
N ALA A 50 16.12 36.26 -0.86
CA ALA A 50 15.09 36.22 -1.89
C ALA A 50 14.05 37.30 -1.56
N GLY A 51 13.89 38.27 -2.47
CA GLY A 51 12.92 39.33 -2.35
C GLY A 51 11.50 38.77 -2.28
N ALA A 52 10.76 39.19 -1.26
CA ALA A 52 9.35 38.89 -1.12
C ALA A 52 8.57 39.61 -2.22
N VAL A 53 8.12 38.86 -3.22
CA VAL A 53 6.95 39.24 -4.02
C VAL A 53 5.74 38.73 -3.26
N THR A 54 5.09 39.64 -2.54
CA THR A 54 3.83 39.39 -1.86
C THR A 54 2.71 39.34 -2.89
N THR A 55 2.45 38.17 -3.47
CA THR A 55 1.16 37.89 -4.11
C THR A 55 0.24 37.26 -3.09
N THR A 56 -0.61 38.08 -2.49
CA THR A 56 -1.79 37.64 -1.75
C THR A 56 -2.69 36.81 -2.69
N ARG A 57 -2.59 35.49 -2.64
CA ARG A 57 -3.56 34.60 -3.27
C ARG A 57 -4.77 34.52 -2.34
N ALA A 58 -5.86 35.16 -2.76
CA ALA A 58 -7.15 35.10 -2.11
C ALA A 58 -7.59 33.64 -1.90
N ASP A 59 -8.00 33.35 -0.68
CA ASP A 59 -9.13 32.51 -0.29
C ASP A 59 -9.76 31.68 -1.43
N ARG A 60 -9.17 30.52 -1.75
CA ARG A 60 -9.82 29.44 -2.51
C ARG A 60 -10.46 28.49 -1.50
N SER A 61 -11.59 28.89 -0.91
CA SER A 61 -12.36 28.09 0.06
C SER A 61 -13.75 27.65 -0.46
N ALA A 62 -13.94 27.59 -1.78
CA ALA A 62 -15.12 26.96 -2.37
C ALA A 62 -14.72 25.69 -3.11
N ASP A 63 -15.29 24.56 -2.70
CA ASP A 63 -15.33 23.34 -3.50
C ASP A 63 -15.87 23.69 -4.91
N PRO A 64 -15.07 23.52 -5.98
CA PRO A 64 -15.53 23.85 -7.33
C PRO A 64 -16.73 22.98 -7.77
N ILE A 65 -17.00 21.87 -7.09
CA ILE A 65 -18.24 21.09 -7.21
C ILE A 65 -18.98 21.06 -5.87
N SER A 66 -19.41 22.22 -5.38
CA SER A 66 -20.26 22.34 -4.18
C SER A 66 -21.57 21.52 -4.20
N ASP A 67 -21.97 21.00 -5.37
CA ASP A 67 -23.10 20.08 -5.55
C ASP A 67 -22.66 18.90 -6.45
N PRO A 68 -22.31 17.73 -5.89
CA PRO A 68 -21.99 16.52 -6.66
C PRO A 68 -23.02 16.14 -7.72
N ASP A 69 -24.30 16.42 -7.48
CA ASP A 69 -25.37 16.11 -8.44
C ASP A 69 -25.32 17.03 -9.66
N SER A 70 -24.74 18.22 -9.55
CA SER A 70 -24.54 19.13 -10.69
C SER A 70 -23.57 18.55 -11.72
N PHE A 71 -22.55 17.82 -11.27
CA PHE A 71 -21.60 17.16 -12.16
C PHE A 71 -22.28 16.00 -12.91
N VAL A 72 -23.02 15.17 -12.17
CA VAL A 72 -23.82 14.06 -12.73
C VAL A 72 -24.79 14.57 -13.79
N ARG A 73 -25.59 15.61 -13.47
CA ARG A 73 -26.54 16.20 -14.42
C ARG A 73 -25.84 16.77 -15.67
N SER A 74 -24.66 17.36 -15.51
CA SER A 74 -23.89 17.92 -16.63
C SER A 74 -23.38 16.84 -17.58
N LEU A 75 -22.95 15.69 -17.04
CA LEU A 75 -22.57 14.50 -17.82
C LEU A 75 -23.79 13.88 -18.52
N GLN A 76 -24.88 13.67 -17.80
CA GLN A 76 -26.12 13.11 -18.35
C GLN A 76 -26.71 13.99 -19.47
N LYS A 77 -26.63 15.32 -19.35
CA LYS A 77 -27.05 16.26 -20.40
C LYS A 77 -26.24 16.09 -21.70
N ARG A 78 -25.04 15.53 -21.64
CA ARG A 78 -24.21 15.18 -22.81
C ARG A 78 -24.49 13.79 -23.37
N GLY A 79 -25.44 13.07 -22.77
CA GLY A 79 -25.86 11.73 -23.19
C GLY A 79 -25.05 10.59 -22.59
N PHE A 80 -24.30 10.82 -21.52
CA PHE A 80 -23.59 9.75 -20.81
C PHE A 80 -24.47 9.06 -19.77
N GLU A 81 -24.29 7.75 -19.63
CA GLU A 81 -24.74 7.02 -18.45
C GLU A 81 -23.79 7.30 -17.28
N VAL A 82 -24.34 7.52 -16.10
CA VAL A 82 -23.57 7.86 -14.89
C VAL A 82 -24.05 7.04 -13.71
N GLY A 83 -23.13 6.28 -13.11
CA GLY A 83 -23.30 5.64 -11.81
C GLY A 83 -22.52 6.39 -10.75
N GLN A 84 -23.06 6.44 -9.53
CA GLN A 84 -22.38 7.00 -8.36
C GLN A 84 -21.91 5.88 -7.44
N GLY A 85 -20.63 5.90 -7.12
CA GLY A 85 -20.00 4.99 -6.18
C GLY A 85 -19.69 5.66 -4.85
N GLY A 86 -18.82 5.03 -4.08
CA GLY A 86 -18.38 5.50 -2.77
C GLY A 86 -16.96 5.03 -2.47
N PHE A 87 -16.61 5.03 -1.19
CA PHE A 87 -15.33 4.54 -0.71
C PHE A 87 -15.50 3.69 0.53
N LYS A 88 -14.49 2.87 0.80
CA LYS A 88 -14.30 2.25 2.10
C LYS A 88 -12.83 2.24 2.47
N LEU A 89 -12.58 2.09 3.77
CA LEU A 89 -11.26 1.76 4.27
C LEU A 89 -11.08 0.24 4.24
N TRP A 90 -10.00 -0.22 3.61
CA TRP A 90 -9.58 -1.61 3.59
C TRP A 90 -8.31 -1.77 4.43
N GLY A 91 -8.43 -2.47 5.55
CA GLY A 91 -7.37 -2.67 6.54
C GLY A 91 -7.17 -4.13 6.92
N VAL A 92 -6.26 -4.38 7.86
CA VAL A 92 -5.91 -5.75 8.32
C VAL A 92 -7.09 -6.53 8.87
N ASP A 93 -8.08 -5.85 9.44
CA ASP A 93 -9.28 -6.48 10.00
C ASP A 93 -10.13 -7.21 8.94
N GLU A 94 -9.97 -6.86 7.67
CA GLU A 94 -10.66 -7.54 6.56
C GLU A 94 -9.91 -8.78 6.05
N CYS A 95 -8.67 -9.00 6.51
CA CYS A 95 -7.82 -10.10 6.07
C CYS A 95 -8.48 -11.48 6.23
N PRO A 96 -9.14 -11.85 7.34
CA PRO A 96 -9.75 -13.18 7.46
C PRO A 96 -10.78 -13.49 6.36
N ALA A 97 -11.63 -12.53 6.00
CA ALA A 97 -12.63 -12.70 4.95
C ALA A 97 -11.97 -12.72 3.56
N THR A 98 -11.04 -11.78 3.32
CA THR A 98 -10.27 -11.71 2.07
C THR A 98 -9.46 -12.98 1.84
N TYR A 99 -8.79 -13.52 2.86
CA TYR A 99 -8.02 -14.77 2.79
C TYR A 99 -8.91 -15.99 2.52
N ALA A 100 -10.07 -16.08 3.16
CA ALA A 100 -11.00 -17.19 2.94
C ALA A 100 -11.48 -17.27 1.49
N LEU A 101 -11.59 -16.12 0.81
CA LEU A 101 -11.99 -16.04 -0.59
C LEU A 101 -10.78 -16.18 -1.54
N MET A 102 -9.72 -15.40 -1.30
CA MET A 102 -8.62 -15.20 -2.26
C MET A 102 -7.34 -15.97 -1.92
N GLY A 103 -7.26 -16.61 -0.74
CA GLY A 103 -6.03 -17.28 -0.27
C GLY A 103 -4.86 -16.33 -0.02
N SER A 104 -5.13 -15.02 0.09
CA SER A 104 -4.16 -13.95 0.20
C SER A 104 -4.78 -12.73 0.87
N CYS A 105 -4.02 -11.98 1.67
CA CYS A 105 -4.34 -10.63 2.15
C CYS A 105 -3.49 -9.55 1.46
N TYR A 106 -2.87 -9.90 0.32
CA TYR A 106 -2.10 -9.02 -0.57
C TYR A 106 -1.01 -8.20 0.13
N PHE A 107 -0.42 -8.75 1.19
CA PHE A 107 0.59 -8.13 2.03
C PHE A 107 0.21 -6.71 2.48
N ASN A 108 -1.08 -6.48 2.77
CA ASN A 108 -1.56 -5.16 3.16
C ASN A 108 -0.79 -4.64 4.38
N ASN A 109 -0.54 -3.33 4.43
CA ASN A 109 0.28 -2.74 5.49
C ASN A 109 -0.63 -2.23 6.63
N PRO A 110 -0.49 -2.72 7.88
CA PRO A 110 -1.33 -2.32 9.01
C PRO A 110 -1.26 -0.84 9.34
N THR A 111 -0.11 -0.20 9.06
CA THR A 111 0.13 1.22 9.39
C THR A 111 -0.34 2.18 8.31
N ALA A 112 -0.70 1.66 7.13
CA ALA A 112 -1.17 2.42 5.99
C ALA A 112 -2.31 1.68 5.28
N PRO A 113 -3.49 1.56 5.92
CA PRO A 113 -4.66 0.96 5.29
C PRO A 113 -5.04 1.74 4.03
N TYR A 114 -5.65 1.05 3.07
CA TYR A 114 -5.99 1.60 1.77
C TYR A 114 -7.39 2.18 1.79
N VAL A 115 -7.56 3.36 1.19
CA VAL A 115 -8.89 3.86 0.83
C VAL A 115 -9.17 3.34 -0.58
N VAL A 116 -10.26 2.57 -0.74
CA VAL A 116 -10.59 1.94 -2.03
C VAL A 116 -11.98 2.40 -2.51
N PRO A 117 -12.14 2.76 -3.80
CA PRO A 117 -13.41 3.12 -4.37
C PRO A 117 -14.31 1.89 -4.49
N THR A 118 -15.59 2.06 -4.15
CA THR A 118 -16.65 1.09 -4.45
C THR A 118 -17.38 1.57 -5.70
N VAL A 119 -17.15 0.90 -6.81
CA VAL A 119 -17.63 1.24 -8.14
C VAL A 119 -18.99 0.57 -8.39
N PRO A 120 -20.04 1.29 -8.85
CA PRO A 120 -21.31 0.66 -9.19
C PRO A 120 -21.15 -0.20 -10.44
N TYR A 121 -21.75 -1.39 -10.42
CA TYR A 121 -21.76 -2.30 -11.56
C TYR A 121 -22.76 -1.84 -12.62
N TRP A 122 -22.43 -2.04 -13.89
CA TRP A 122 -23.42 -1.91 -14.95
C TRP A 122 -24.39 -3.11 -14.96
N PRO A 123 -25.66 -2.95 -15.39
CA PRO A 123 -26.60 -4.06 -15.44
C PRO A 123 -26.15 -5.24 -16.32
N ASP A 124 -25.33 -4.95 -17.34
CA ASP A 124 -24.75 -5.90 -18.30
C ASP A 124 -23.35 -6.38 -17.90
N GLU A 125 -22.84 -5.99 -16.73
CA GLU A 125 -21.53 -6.41 -16.24
C GLU A 125 -21.59 -7.79 -15.58
N PHE A 126 -20.72 -8.68 -16.05
CA PHE A 126 -20.45 -9.92 -15.36
C PHE A 126 -19.67 -9.62 -14.07
N VAL A 127 -20.22 -10.04 -12.94
CA VAL A 127 -19.57 -9.97 -11.63
C VAL A 127 -19.16 -11.37 -11.22
N ASP A 128 -17.85 -11.62 -11.16
CA ASP A 128 -17.33 -12.94 -10.85
C ASP A 128 -17.52 -13.26 -9.36
N PRO A 129 -18.26 -14.32 -8.98
CA PRO A 129 -18.41 -14.72 -7.59
C PRO A 129 -17.08 -15.05 -6.90
N ALA A 130 -16.04 -15.43 -7.66
CA ALA A 130 -14.73 -15.76 -7.13
C ALA A 130 -13.96 -14.54 -6.60
N THR A 131 -14.23 -13.34 -7.12
CA THR A 131 -13.56 -12.09 -6.73
C THR A 131 -14.50 -11.08 -6.10
N ARG A 132 -15.81 -11.31 -6.18
CA ARG A 132 -16.84 -10.52 -5.49
C ARG A 132 -16.64 -10.62 -3.97
N GLY A 133 -16.10 -9.55 -3.40
CA GLY A 133 -15.80 -9.47 -1.96
C GLY A 133 -14.32 -9.67 -1.62
N ALA A 134 -13.42 -9.72 -2.62
CA ALA A 134 -11.97 -9.80 -2.40
C ALA A 134 -11.46 -8.70 -1.44
N PHE A 135 -12.12 -7.53 -1.43
CA PHE A 135 -11.79 -6.39 -0.56
C PHE A 135 -12.93 -6.07 0.42
N GLY A 136 -13.54 -7.14 0.95
CA GLY A 136 -14.59 -7.11 1.96
C GLY A 136 -15.95 -6.65 1.46
N GLU A 137 -16.86 -6.41 2.41
CA GLU A 137 -18.25 -6.07 2.12
C GLU A 137 -18.38 -4.65 1.55
N VAL A 138 -19.35 -4.50 0.64
CA VAL A 138 -19.68 -3.27 -0.09
C VAL A 138 -21.20 -3.20 -0.32
N PRO A 139 -21.77 -2.00 -0.60
CA PRO A 139 -23.18 -1.88 -0.95
C PRO A 139 -23.59 -2.77 -2.14
N SER A 140 -24.82 -3.30 -2.09
CA SER A 140 -25.35 -4.14 -3.17
C SER A 140 -25.33 -3.40 -4.52
N GLY A 141 -24.91 -4.10 -5.58
CA GLY A 141 -24.77 -3.52 -6.91
C GLY A 141 -23.47 -2.73 -7.13
N SER A 142 -22.50 -2.83 -6.23
CA SER A 142 -21.17 -2.21 -6.36
C SER A 142 -20.06 -3.17 -5.95
N GLY A 143 -18.82 -2.82 -6.30
CA GLY A 143 -17.61 -3.57 -5.96
C GLY A 143 -16.32 -2.74 -6.03
N VAL A 144 -15.30 -3.19 -5.31
CA VAL A 144 -13.93 -2.68 -5.50
C VAL A 144 -13.32 -3.26 -6.78
N VAL A 145 -13.53 -4.56 -6.98
CA VAL A 145 -13.20 -5.27 -8.22
C VAL A 145 -14.32 -5.04 -9.23
N HIS A 146 -13.95 -4.55 -10.41
CA HIS A 146 -14.87 -4.20 -11.49
C HIS A 146 -14.22 -4.47 -12.86
N ARG A 147 -15.03 -4.59 -13.92
CA ARG A 147 -14.56 -4.64 -15.31
C ARG A 147 -14.67 -3.26 -15.95
N LEU A 148 -13.91 -3.01 -17.01
CA LEU A 148 -13.96 -1.72 -17.72
C LEU A 148 -14.55 -1.84 -19.13
N ASP A 149 -15.59 -1.07 -19.42
CA ASP A 149 -16.08 -0.85 -20.78
C ASP A 149 -15.07 -0.01 -21.59
N PRO A 150 -14.81 -0.31 -22.87
CA PRO A 150 -13.87 0.47 -23.67
C PRO A 150 -14.22 1.95 -23.86
N ASN A 151 -15.46 2.36 -23.57
CA ASN A 151 -16.02 3.70 -23.78
C ASN A 151 -16.35 4.39 -22.45
N GLU A 152 -15.69 4.01 -21.36
CA GLU A 152 -16.01 4.54 -20.03
C GLU A 152 -14.86 5.28 -19.35
N ALA A 153 -15.18 5.97 -18.27
CA ALA A 153 -14.25 6.58 -17.35
C ALA A 153 -14.73 6.42 -15.92
N LEU A 154 -13.80 6.18 -15.00
CA LEU A 154 -13.99 6.42 -13.58
C LEU A 154 -13.46 7.80 -13.24
N VAL A 155 -14.22 8.56 -12.46
CA VAL A 155 -13.79 9.86 -11.93
C VAL A 155 -13.84 9.80 -10.42
N ILE A 156 -12.68 9.97 -9.80
CA ILE A 156 -12.54 10.11 -8.35
C ILE A 156 -12.24 11.56 -8.05
N TYR A 157 -12.99 12.19 -7.15
CA TYR A 157 -12.77 13.60 -6.85
C TYR A 157 -13.19 13.99 -5.44
N GLY A 158 -12.58 15.05 -4.93
CA GLY A 158 -12.85 15.60 -3.60
C GLY A 158 -11.56 16.11 -2.94
N ASP A 159 -11.66 16.53 -1.68
CA ASP A 159 -10.50 17.01 -0.95
C ASP A 159 -9.51 15.89 -0.60
N LEU A 160 -8.25 16.12 -0.95
CA LEU A 160 -7.15 15.27 -0.49
C LEU A 160 -6.91 15.38 1.01
N PRO A 161 -6.30 14.36 1.65
CA PRO A 161 -6.17 14.32 3.11
C PRO A 161 -5.28 15.44 3.68
N PRO A 162 -5.25 15.57 5.01
CA PRO A 162 -4.20 16.31 5.70
C PRO A 162 -2.79 15.83 5.33
N GLN A 163 -1.81 16.70 5.54
CA GLN A 163 -0.41 16.44 5.17
C GLN A 163 0.11 15.10 5.72
N ALA A 164 0.85 14.40 4.88
CA ALA A 164 1.54 13.16 5.21
C ALA A 164 2.86 13.04 4.43
N ALA A 165 3.64 11.98 4.70
CA ALA A 165 4.83 11.70 3.92
C ALA A 165 4.49 11.23 2.50
N TYR A 166 3.38 10.50 2.32
CA TYR A 166 3.01 9.95 1.02
C TYR A 166 1.49 9.88 0.79
N PHE A 167 1.09 10.26 -0.42
CA PHE A 167 -0.22 9.98 -0.99
C PHE A 167 -0.04 9.49 -2.44
N GLY A 168 -0.77 8.47 -2.84
CA GLY A 168 -0.82 8.05 -4.24
C GLY A 168 -2.10 7.30 -4.58
N ILE A 169 -2.55 7.46 -5.81
CA ILE A 169 -3.64 6.70 -6.41
C ILE A 169 -3.12 5.92 -7.62
N GLN A 170 -3.52 4.65 -7.70
CA GLN A 170 -3.11 3.73 -8.76
C GLN A 170 -4.20 2.69 -9.00
N SER A 171 -4.43 2.41 -10.27
CA SER A 171 -5.26 1.33 -10.79
C SER A 171 -4.40 0.16 -11.24
N TYR A 172 -4.92 -1.04 -10.99
CA TYR A 172 -4.25 -2.29 -11.23
C TYR A 172 -5.12 -3.21 -12.07
N GLN A 173 -4.49 -4.00 -12.94
CA GLN A 173 -5.12 -5.23 -13.41
C GLN A 173 -5.08 -6.20 -12.24
N PHE A 174 -6.25 -6.61 -11.77
CA PHE A 174 -6.39 -7.46 -10.59
C PHE A 174 -6.37 -8.93 -10.97
N THR A 175 -7.19 -9.32 -11.95
CA THR A 175 -7.20 -10.68 -12.49
C THR A 175 -7.33 -10.68 -14.00
N HIS A 176 -6.73 -11.69 -14.63
CA HIS A 176 -6.75 -11.90 -16.08
C HIS A 176 -7.22 -13.32 -16.41
N GLN A 177 -8.00 -13.49 -17.48
CA GLN A 177 -8.32 -14.83 -17.98
C GLN A 177 -7.12 -15.41 -18.71
N GLY A 178 -6.56 -16.50 -18.22
CA GLY A 178 -5.41 -17.14 -18.86
C GLY A 178 -4.59 -17.99 -17.90
N THR A 179 -3.32 -18.17 -18.27
CA THR A 179 -2.33 -18.93 -17.52
C THR A 179 -1.04 -18.13 -17.40
N TYR A 180 -0.18 -18.50 -16.47
CA TYR A 180 1.16 -17.94 -16.34
C TYR A 180 2.22 -18.83 -16.98
N SER A 181 3.35 -18.23 -17.36
CA SER A 181 4.51 -18.95 -17.88
C SER A 181 5.37 -19.49 -16.73
N THR A 182 5.75 -20.76 -16.83
CA THR A 182 6.72 -21.40 -15.92
C THR A 182 8.08 -21.63 -16.56
N ASP A 183 8.22 -21.38 -17.86
CA ASP A 183 9.47 -21.54 -18.61
C ASP A 183 10.14 -20.17 -18.77
N ASN A 184 10.65 -19.63 -17.66
CA ASN A 184 11.35 -18.36 -17.64
C ASN A 184 12.26 -18.23 -16.39
N PRO A 185 13.31 -17.38 -16.46
CA PRO A 185 14.26 -17.21 -15.36
C PRO A 185 13.64 -16.72 -14.04
N THR A 186 12.54 -15.96 -14.11
CA THR A 186 11.84 -15.45 -12.92
C THR A 186 11.16 -16.59 -12.16
N TYR A 187 10.47 -17.49 -12.86
CA TYR A 187 9.85 -18.67 -12.28
C TYR A 187 10.91 -19.59 -11.65
N ASP A 188 12.02 -19.86 -12.35
CA ASP A 188 13.13 -20.67 -11.82
C ASP A 188 13.74 -20.07 -10.55
N TYR A 189 13.98 -18.75 -10.57
CA TYR A 189 14.50 -18.03 -9.42
C TYR A 189 13.56 -18.12 -8.20
N LEU A 190 12.27 -17.84 -8.40
CA LEU A 190 11.28 -17.90 -7.32
C LEU A 190 11.00 -19.34 -6.85
N SER A 191 11.17 -20.33 -7.72
CA SER A 191 11.14 -21.75 -7.36
C SER A 191 12.28 -22.10 -6.40
N GLY A 192 13.50 -21.62 -6.67
CA GLY A 192 14.65 -21.77 -5.77
C GLY A 192 14.45 -21.13 -4.39
N LEU A 193 13.52 -20.18 -4.26
CA LEU A 193 13.13 -19.54 -3.00
C LEU A 193 11.89 -20.17 -2.36
N ASN A 194 11.30 -21.20 -2.96
CA ASN A 194 10.00 -21.77 -2.59
C ASN A 194 8.87 -20.72 -2.53
N ALA A 195 8.92 -19.72 -3.42
CA ALA A 195 8.02 -18.58 -3.43
C ALA A 195 6.98 -18.63 -4.58
N THR A 196 7.02 -19.63 -5.47
CA THR A 196 6.15 -19.70 -6.66
C THR A 196 4.67 -19.61 -6.32
N SER A 197 4.20 -20.25 -5.25
CA SER A 197 2.79 -20.17 -4.86
C SER A 197 2.30 -18.76 -4.53
N ILE A 198 3.20 -17.85 -4.15
CA ILE A 198 2.90 -16.44 -3.86
C ILE A 198 2.70 -15.65 -5.15
N PHE A 199 3.53 -15.90 -6.16
CA PHE A 199 3.65 -15.08 -7.36
C PHE A 199 2.98 -15.70 -8.60
N PHE A 200 2.72 -17.01 -8.60
CA PHE A 200 2.16 -17.74 -9.72
C PHE A 200 1.01 -18.61 -9.22
N HIS A 201 -0.20 -18.07 -9.32
CA HIS A 201 -1.39 -18.71 -8.78
C HIS A 201 -2.64 -18.32 -9.53
N GLN A 202 -3.60 -19.23 -9.51
CA GLN A 202 -4.93 -19.03 -10.06
C GLN A 202 -5.83 -18.35 -9.03
N VAL A 203 -6.88 -17.69 -9.52
CA VAL A 203 -7.95 -17.16 -8.68
C VAL A 203 -8.70 -18.33 -8.04
N PRO A 204 -8.84 -18.39 -6.70
CA PRO A 204 -9.61 -19.46 -6.07
C PRO A 204 -11.04 -19.47 -6.59
N GLN A 205 -11.62 -20.67 -6.76
CA GLN A 205 -12.97 -20.85 -7.30
C GLN A 205 -13.17 -20.41 -8.77
N ASN A 206 -12.18 -19.81 -9.42
CA ASN A 206 -12.15 -19.60 -10.88
C ASN A 206 -10.76 -19.86 -11.46
N THR A 207 -10.44 -21.14 -11.67
CA THR A 207 -9.13 -21.58 -12.17
C THR A 207 -8.87 -21.25 -13.64
N ALA A 208 -9.83 -20.64 -14.36
CA ALA A 208 -9.60 -20.10 -15.70
C ALA A 208 -8.90 -18.74 -15.66
N ARG A 209 -8.71 -18.17 -14.46
CA ARG A 209 -8.10 -16.85 -14.24
C ARG A 209 -6.88 -16.95 -13.34
N ILE A 210 -5.96 -16.03 -13.54
CA ILE A 210 -4.79 -15.82 -12.69
C ILE A 210 -4.90 -14.49 -11.96
N SER A 211 -4.36 -14.42 -10.74
CA SER A 211 -4.13 -13.16 -10.05
C SER A 211 -2.92 -12.48 -10.67
N THR A 212 -3.03 -11.20 -11.03
CA THR A 212 -1.92 -10.43 -11.61
C THR A 212 -1.53 -9.24 -10.76
N PHE A 213 -2.51 -8.55 -10.14
CA PHE A 213 -2.32 -7.36 -9.31
C PHE A 213 -1.17 -6.44 -9.78
N SER A 214 -1.22 -6.06 -11.06
CA SER A 214 -0.14 -5.38 -11.77
C SER A 214 -0.47 -3.92 -12.07
N SER A 215 0.50 -3.03 -11.88
CA SER A 215 0.36 -1.61 -12.22
C SER A 215 0.23 -1.40 -13.73
N LEU A 216 -0.69 -0.52 -14.12
CA LEU A 216 -1.06 -0.27 -15.52
C LEU A 216 -0.52 1.04 -16.09
N SER A 217 0.04 1.87 -15.22
CA SER A 217 0.66 3.14 -15.54
C SER A 217 1.57 3.57 -14.40
N ASN A 218 2.24 4.71 -14.55
CA ASN A 218 2.81 5.38 -13.38
C ASN A 218 1.69 5.93 -12.48
N ALA A 219 1.89 5.89 -11.16
CA ALA A 219 0.94 6.43 -10.18
C ALA A 219 0.83 7.95 -10.25
N VAL A 220 -0.35 8.46 -9.89
CA VAL A 220 -0.54 9.87 -9.54
C VAL A 220 -0.32 10.02 -8.04
N ASN A 221 0.81 10.59 -7.64
CA ASN A 221 1.21 10.75 -6.25
C ASN A 221 1.33 12.22 -5.81
N ASN A 222 1.60 12.45 -4.53
CA ASN A 222 1.70 13.77 -3.94
C ASN A 222 2.73 14.69 -4.62
N VAL A 223 3.79 14.15 -5.23
CA VAL A 223 4.77 14.96 -5.96
C VAL A 223 4.30 15.29 -7.38
N VAL A 224 3.67 14.33 -8.07
CA VAL A 224 3.02 14.60 -9.37
C VAL A 224 1.96 15.69 -9.23
N ILE A 225 1.16 15.61 -8.17
CA ILE A 225 0.09 16.58 -7.87
C ILE A 225 0.67 17.95 -7.57
N ASP A 226 1.67 18.03 -6.70
CA ASP A 226 2.33 19.28 -6.33
C ASP A 226 2.99 19.96 -7.53
N ARG A 227 3.69 19.20 -8.39
CA ARG A 227 4.34 19.74 -9.59
C ARG A 227 3.36 20.33 -10.60
N GLN A 228 2.18 19.73 -10.76
CA GLN A 228 1.16 20.20 -11.70
C GLN A 228 0.35 21.36 -11.13
N SER A 229 -0.12 21.24 -9.88
CA SER A 229 -1.10 22.16 -9.29
C SER A 229 -0.53 23.16 -8.28
N GLY A 230 0.72 22.97 -7.84
CA GLY A 230 1.44 23.80 -6.87
C GLY A 230 1.11 23.52 -5.39
N SER A 231 0.25 22.53 -5.10
CA SER A 231 -0.05 22.07 -3.74
C SER A 231 -0.72 20.69 -3.78
N THR A 232 -0.73 19.95 -2.67
CA THR A 232 -1.36 18.61 -2.62
C THR A 232 -2.46 18.49 -1.57
N TRP A 233 -2.18 18.88 -0.33
CA TRP A 233 -2.99 18.49 0.84
C TRP A 233 -4.18 19.41 1.09
N ASN A 234 -5.29 18.86 1.59
CA ASN A 234 -6.52 19.60 1.91
C ASN A 234 -7.00 20.48 0.73
N GLN A 235 -6.95 19.95 -0.48
CA GLN A 235 -7.39 20.65 -1.69
C GLN A 235 -8.20 19.71 -2.57
N PRO A 236 -9.19 20.23 -3.33
CA PRO A 236 -9.99 19.43 -4.23
C PRO A 236 -9.15 18.96 -5.41
N ARG A 237 -9.20 17.67 -5.73
CA ARG A 237 -8.51 17.07 -6.89
C ARG A 237 -9.46 16.18 -7.66
N PHE A 238 -9.19 16.02 -8.96
CA PHE A 238 -9.98 15.20 -9.86
C PHE A 238 -9.06 14.21 -10.57
N PHE A 239 -9.38 12.92 -10.46
CA PHE A 239 -8.65 11.83 -11.08
C PHE A 239 -9.56 11.14 -12.10
N VAL A 240 -9.16 11.16 -13.37
CA VAL A 240 -9.89 10.53 -14.48
C VAL A 240 -9.13 9.27 -14.86
N ILE A 241 -9.73 8.11 -14.60
CA ILE A 241 -9.17 6.79 -14.93
C ILE A 241 -9.96 6.26 -16.12
N THR A 242 -9.31 6.08 -17.27
CA THR A 242 -10.04 5.68 -18.49
C THR A 242 -9.15 4.99 -19.52
N PRO A 243 -9.69 4.00 -20.27
CA PRO A 243 -9.04 3.46 -21.45
C PRO A 243 -9.17 4.35 -22.69
N ASP A 244 -9.97 5.43 -22.64
CA ASP A 244 -10.42 6.15 -23.82
C ASP A 244 -10.14 7.65 -23.75
N ARG A 245 -9.29 8.12 -24.67
CA ARG A 245 -8.89 9.53 -24.78
C ARG A 245 -10.06 10.46 -25.07
N PHE A 246 -11.11 9.96 -25.73
CA PHE A 246 -12.30 10.75 -25.96
C PHE A 246 -13.05 10.97 -24.64
N MET A 247 -13.26 9.94 -23.83
CA MET A 247 -13.85 10.06 -22.50
C MET A 247 -13.06 11.01 -21.60
N ASP A 248 -11.72 10.90 -21.56
CA ASP A 248 -10.87 11.85 -20.83
C ASP A 248 -11.14 13.31 -21.24
N LYS A 249 -11.15 13.58 -22.55
CA LYS A 249 -11.45 14.91 -23.10
C LYS A 249 -12.86 15.39 -22.74
N GLN A 250 -13.86 14.52 -22.78
CA GLN A 250 -15.24 14.90 -22.48
C GLN A 250 -15.43 15.22 -21.00
N VAL A 251 -14.86 14.41 -20.11
CA VAL A 251 -14.89 14.64 -18.66
C VAL A 251 -14.18 15.97 -18.34
N ARG A 252 -12.96 16.18 -18.85
CA ARG A 252 -12.22 17.45 -18.69
C ARG A 252 -13.02 18.65 -19.19
N GLN A 253 -13.71 18.52 -20.33
CA GLN A 253 -14.53 19.60 -20.87
C GLN A 253 -15.72 19.93 -19.96
N VAL A 254 -16.36 18.93 -19.33
CA VAL A 254 -17.44 19.17 -18.37
C VAL A 254 -16.90 19.87 -17.13
N LEU A 255 -15.81 19.34 -16.54
CA LEU A 255 -15.14 19.94 -15.38
C LEU A 255 -14.74 21.40 -15.64
N HIS A 256 -14.17 21.69 -16.80
CA HIS A 256 -13.83 23.05 -17.21
C HIS A 256 -15.06 23.97 -17.30
N THR A 257 -16.17 23.49 -17.86
CA THR A 257 -17.44 24.27 -17.88
C THR A 257 -17.99 24.52 -16.49
N MET A 258 -17.65 23.68 -15.51
CA MET A 258 -17.99 23.84 -14.09
C MET A 258 -16.98 24.73 -13.33
N GLY A 259 -15.96 25.26 -14.00
CA GLY A 259 -14.97 26.15 -13.40
C GLY A 259 -13.80 25.45 -12.71
N VAL A 260 -13.63 24.14 -12.90
CA VAL A 260 -12.46 23.40 -12.41
C VAL A 260 -11.22 23.78 -13.24
N ASP A 261 -10.13 24.13 -12.56
CA ASP A 261 -8.85 24.40 -13.19
C ASP A 261 -8.28 23.11 -13.78
N GLY A 262 -7.83 23.15 -15.03
CA GLY A 262 -7.25 21.99 -15.70
C GLY A 262 -6.01 21.43 -14.98
N GLN A 263 -5.30 22.26 -14.20
CA GLN A 263 -4.16 21.83 -13.38
C GLN A 263 -4.57 20.96 -12.19
N ASP A 264 -5.84 20.99 -11.77
CA ASP A 264 -6.37 20.15 -10.68
C ASP A 264 -6.93 18.80 -11.18
N VAL A 265 -6.85 18.53 -12.50
CA VAL A 265 -7.35 17.30 -13.14
C VAL A 265 -6.21 16.42 -13.64
N PHE A 266 -6.11 15.21 -13.11
CA PHE A 266 -5.09 14.21 -13.37
C PHE A 266 -5.70 13.02 -14.09
N SER A 267 -4.99 12.43 -15.05
CA SER A 267 -5.48 11.26 -15.79
C SER A 267 -4.61 10.05 -15.51
N GLU A 268 -5.24 8.92 -15.21
CA GLU A 268 -4.63 7.61 -15.21
C GLU A 268 -5.10 6.86 -16.47
N HIS A 269 -4.16 6.38 -17.26
CA HIS A 269 -4.44 5.77 -18.55
C HIS A 269 -4.54 4.26 -18.40
N ILE A 270 -5.68 3.67 -18.77
CA ILE A 270 -5.79 2.22 -18.90
C ILE A 270 -5.26 1.84 -20.30
N PRO A 271 -4.23 0.98 -20.40
CA PRO A 271 -3.48 0.80 -21.64
C PRO A 271 -4.17 -0.17 -22.62
N SER A 272 -3.85 -0.07 -23.92
CA SER A 272 -4.50 -0.85 -24.97
C SER A 272 -4.25 -2.36 -24.94
N ASN A 273 -3.27 -2.83 -24.17
CA ASN A 273 -2.97 -4.25 -24.00
C ASN A 273 -3.82 -4.93 -22.92
N MET A 274 -4.79 -4.22 -22.33
CA MET A 274 -5.79 -4.80 -21.45
C MET A 274 -6.95 -5.43 -22.22
N GLN A 275 -7.50 -6.52 -21.71
CA GLN A 275 -8.71 -7.13 -22.25
C GLN A 275 -9.95 -6.46 -21.68
N LEU A 276 -10.32 -5.32 -22.28
CA LEU A 276 -11.49 -4.53 -21.89
C LEU A 276 -12.81 -5.19 -22.32
N GLY A 277 -13.90 -4.80 -21.65
CA GLY A 277 -15.26 -5.29 -21.86
C GLY A 277 -15.95 -5.64 -20.54
N LEU A 278 -17.26 -5.92 -20.60
CA LEU A 278 -18.07 -6.23 -19.42
C LEU A 278 -18.38 -7.72 -19.25
N GLY A 279 -17.93 -8.55 -20.19
CA GLY A 279 -18.14 -10.01 -20.17
C GLY A 279 -17.16 -10.75 -19.25
N SER A 280 -17.44 -12.04 -19.02
CA SER A 280 -16.65 -12.89 -18.12
C SER A 280 -15.18 -13.08 -18.52
N SER A 281 -14.85 -12.87 -19.80
CA SER A 281 -13.49 -12.96 -20.30
C SER A 281 -12.65 -11.70 -20.13
N ALA A 282 -13.28 -10.57 -19.81
CA ALA A 282 -12.56 -9.32 -19.60
C ALA A 282 -11.69 -9.37 -18.34
N ASP A 283 -10.69 -8.50 -18.33
CA ASP A 283 -9.84 -8.23 -17.18
C ASP A 283 -10.65 -7.57 -16.07
N GLU A 284 -10.29 -7.89 -14.83
CA GLU A 284 -10.81 -7.22 -13.66
C GLU A 284 -9.79 -6.20 -13.17
N PHE A 285 -10.29 -5.04 -12.74
CA PHE A 285 -9.50 -3.91 -12.28
C PHE A 285 -9.87 -3.56 -10.86
N MET A 286 -8.93 -2.92 -10.17
CA MET A 286 -9.16 -2.30 -8.87
C MET A 286 -8.29 -1.05 -8.75
N THR A 287 -8.80 0.00 -8.10
CA THR A 287 -8.05 1.24 -7.82
C THR A 287 -7.81 1.39 -6.33
N ALA A 288 -6.60 1.77 -5.92
CA ALA A 288 -6.25 1.95 -4.51
C ALA A 288 -5.73 3.36 -4.28
N VAL A 289 -6.15 3.97 -3.18
CA VAL A 289 -5.55 5.20 -2.64
C VAL A 289 -4.72 4.82 -1.42
N ARG A 290 -3.42 5.07 -1.49
CA ARG A 290 -2.48 4.86 -0.39
C ARG A 290 -2.17 6.21 0.25
N TYR A 291 -2.32 6.27 1.57
CA TYR A 291 -2.06 7.46 2.38
C TYR A 291 -1.28 7.07 3.63
N ALA A 292 0.03 7.35 3.63
CA ALA A 292 0.98 6.82 4.60
C ALA A 292 1.70 7.93 5.36
N ASN A 293 1.91 7.70 6.66
CA ASN A 293 2.53 8.61 7.62
C ASN A 293 1.94 10.01 7.68
N PRO A 294 0.71 10.15 8.18
CA PRO A 294 0.13 11.46 8.47
C PRO A 294 1.01 12.27 9.43
N ALA A 295 1.15 13.58 9.15
CA ALA A 295 1.93 14.49 9.99
C ALA A 295 1.35 14.67 11.40
N ASP A 296 0.04 14.41 11.57
CA ASP A 296 -0.66 14.42 12.85
C ASP A 296 -0.62 13.04 13.57
N GLY A 297 0.16 12.08 13.06
CA GLY A 297 0.36 10.76 13.64
C GLY A 297 -0.68 9.69 13.27
N GLY A 298 -1.79 10.04 12.61
CA GLY A 298 -2.72 9.05 12.07
C GLY A 298 -3.61 8.31 13.09
N GLY A 299 -3.53 8.67 14.36
CA GLY A 299 -4.22 7.99 15.47
C GLY A 299 -5.70 8.38 15.60
N ALA A 300 -6.44 7.66 16.45
CA ALA A 300 -7.84 7.99 16.72
C ALA A 300 -8.00 9.45 17.20
N GLY A 301 -8.95 10.17 16.61
CA GLY A 301 -9.23 11.57 16.92
C GLY A 301 -8.43 12.60 16.10
N THR A 302 -7.51 12.18 15.23
CA THR A 302 -6.80 13.09 14.32
C THR A 302 -7.60 13.37 13.04
N GLY A 303 -7.23 14.43 12.31
CA GLY A 303 -7.89 14.78 11.04
C GLY A 303 -7.63 13.72 9.96
N SER A 304 -6.44 13.14 9.94
CA SER A 304 -6.08 12.05 9.04
C SER A 304 -6.87 10.75 9.28
N ALA A 305 -7.14 10.40 10.55
CA ALA A 305 -7.98 9.26 10.89
C ALA A 305 -9.44 9.49 10.48
N ALA A 306 -9.96 10.71 10.69
CA ALA A 306 -11.29 11.09 10.24
C ALA A 306 -11.43 11.01 8.70
N TRP A 307 -10.45 11.53 7.96
CA TRP A 307 -10.46 11.46 6.49
C TRP A 307 -10.39 10.02 5.98
N ARG A 308 -9.57 9.14 6.58
CA ARG A 308 -9.51 7.73 6.17
C ARG A 308 -10.85 7.00 6.32
N GLN A 309 -11.59 7.29 7.39
CA GLN A 309 -12.86 6.62 7.70
C GLN A 309 -14.02 7.15 6.85
N ASN A 310 -14.00 8.45 6.54
CA ASN A 310 -15.03 9.11 5.74
C ASN A 310 -14.39 10.16 4.84
N PRO A 311 -13.71 9.73 3.75
CA PRO A 311 -13.06 10.66 2.85
C PRO A 311 -14.12 11.52 2.17
N SER A 312 -13.81 12.79 1.93
CA SER A 312 -14.59 13.71 1.08
C SER A 312 -14.56 13.33 -0.41
N LEU A 313 -14.10 12.12 -0.72
CA LEU A 313 -13.97 11.63 -2.09
C LEU A 313 -15.32 11.07 -2.57
N HIS A 314 -15.59 11.31 -3.84
CA HIS A 314 -16.73 10.79 -4.59
C HIS A 314 -16.24 9.97 -5.79
N VAL A 315 -17.02 8.96 -6.19
CA VAL A 315 -16.75 8.14 -7.39
C VAL A 315 -17.89 8.32 -8.38
N LEU A 316 -17.56 8.66 -9.61
CA LEU A 316 -18.47 8.53 -10.76
C LEU A 316 -17.95 7.46 -11.70
N ARG A 317 -18.85 6.62 -12.19
CA ARG A 317 -18.61 5.73 -13.33
C ARG A 317 -19.42 6.24 -14.51
N ILE A 318 -18.76 6.53 -15.61
CA ILE A 318 -19.34 7.29 -16.73
C ILE A 318 -19.14 6.49 -18.01
N ARG A 319 -20.19 6.11 -18.72
CA ARG A 319 -20.10 5.35 -19.97
C ARG A 319 -20.81 6.05 -21.12
N ASP A 320 -20.21 6.00 -22.31
CA ASP A 320 -20.83 6.42 -23.56
C ASP A 320 -21.41 5.22 -24.32
N THR A 321 -22.74 5.09 -24.29
CA THR A 321 -23.48 4.00 -24.95
C THR A 321 -24.00 4.37 -26.34
N ARG A 322 -23.60 5.53 -26.89
CA ARG A 322 -24.00 5.92 -28.24
C ARG A 322 -23.42 4.95 -29.27
N PRO A 323 -24.24 4.50 -30.24
CA PRO A 323 -23.80 3.56 -31.26
C PRO A 323 -22.68 4.17 -32.12
N ASP A 324 -21.84 3.29 -32.68
CA ASP A 324 -20.79 3.63 -33.66
C ASP A 324 -19.71 4.61 -33.17
N ARG A 325 -19.58 4.83 -31.85
CA ARG A 325 -18.51 5.64 -31.26
C ARG A 325 -17.17 4.89 -31.35
N PRO A 326 -16.18 5.35 -32.14
CA PRO A 326 -14.90 4.67 -32.23
C PRO A 326 -14.06 4.90 -30.98
N ASN A 327 -13.41 3.84 -30.50
CA ASN A 327 -12.53 3.90 -29.35
C ASN A 327 -11.23 4.62 -29.69
N GLN A 328 -10.72 5.40 -28.74
CA GLN A 328 -9.46 6.14 -28.84
C GLN A 328 -8.51 5.69 -27.74
N PRO A 329 -7.88 4.51 -27.88
CA PRO A 329 -7.09 3.92 -26.81
C PRO A 329 -5.79 4.67 -26.52
N TYR A 330 -5.27 4.48 -25.31
CA TYR A 330 -3.89 4.82 -24.95
C TYR A 330 -2.91 3.73 -25.44
N PRO A 331 -1.61 4.02 -25.60
CA PRO A 331 -0.62 3.02 -25.97
C PRO A 331 -0.52 1.90 -24.95
N ALA A 332 0.04 0.76 -25.36
CA ALA A 332 0.29 -0.35 -24.47
C ALA A 332 1.28 0.02 -23.34
N TRP A 333 1.06 -0.57 -22.17
CA TRP A 333 1.98 -0.52 -21.04
C TRP A 333 2.96 -1.70 -21.18
N VAL A 334 4.20 -1.40 -21.54
CA VAL A 334 5.26 -2.36 -21.85
C VAL A 334 6.52 -2.01 -21.06
N ASP A 335 7.56 -2.83 -21.13
CA ASP A 335 8.79 -2.70 -20.31
C ASP A 335 9.47 -1.33 -20.36
N THR A 336 9.28 -0.57 -21.45
CA THR A 336 9.83 0.78 -21.63
C THR A 336 8.87 1.90 -21.26
N SER A 337 7.64 1.58 -20.87
CA SER A 337 6.59 2.55 -20.51
C SER A 337 6.75 3.17 -19.12
N PRO A 338 7.19 2.43 -18.07
CA PRO A 338 7.49 3.03 -16.77
C PRO A 338 8.47 4.19 -16.87
N GLU A 339 8.23 5.23 -16.06
CA GLU A 339 9.18 6.34 -15.96
C GLU A 339 10.53 5.87 -15.43
N VAL A 340 11.61 6.39 -16.01
CA VAL A 340 12.96 6.07 -15.56
C VAL A 340 13.15 6.59 -14.13
N ARG A 341 13.54 5.69 -13.23
CA ARG A 341 13.85 6.01 -11.84
C ARG A 341 15.30 6.46 -11.71
N GLY A 342 15.53 7.50 -10.91
CA GLY A 342 16.85 8.01 -10.52
C GLY A 342 17.15 7.68 -9.05
N GLY A 343 18.20 8.27 -8.48
CA GLY A 343 18.56 8.10 -7.07
C GLY A 343 20.02 8.42 -6.80
N VAL A 344 20.40 8.35 -5.53
CA VAL A 344 21.79 8.44 -5.08
C VAL A 344 22.36 7.03 -4.98
N SER A 345 23.53 6.78 -5.57
CA SER A 345 24.18 5.48 -5.40
C SER A 345 24.70 5.34 -3.97
N GLU A 346 24.25 4.31 -3.28
CA GLU A 346 24.64 3.98 -1.90
C GLU A 346 25.93 3.14 -1.84
N ALA A 347 26.57 2.87 -2.97
CA ALA A 347 27.78 2.02 -3.03
C ALA A 347 28.91 2.48 -2.10
N TYR A 348 28.98 3.78 -1.77
CA TYR A 348 29.96 4.33 -0.82
C TYR A 348 29.75 3.83 0.62
N LEU A 349 28.55 3.34 0.97
CA LEU A 349 28.21 2.81 2.29
C LEU A 349 28.49 1.31 2.43
N GLN A 350 28.90 0.61 1.37
CA GLN A 350 29.02 -0.85 1.36
C GLN A 350 29.95 -1.39 2.47
N THR A 351 31.11 -0.74 2.64
CA THR A 351 32.08 -1.11 3.67
C THR A 351 31.54 -0.86 5.07
N ASP A 352 30.90 0.29 5.29
CA ASP A 352 30.34 0.66 6.59
C ASP A 352 29.17 -0.26 6.98
N LEU A 353 28.29 -0.60 6.03
CA LEU A 353 27.22 -1.57 6.22
C LEU A 353 27.76 -2.96 6.62
N THR A 354 28.79 -3.44 5.93
CA THR A 354 29.43 -4.74 6.23
C THR A 354 30.05 -4.72 7.63
N ASN A 355 30.76 -3.63 7.96
CA ASN A 355 31.35 -3.45 9.28
C ASN A 355 30.29 -3.37 10.37
N LEU A 356 29.15 -2.72 10.12
CA LEU A 356 28.05 -2.61 11.08
C LEU A 356 27.44 -3.98 11.40
N VAL A 357 27.20 -4.81 10.37
CA VAL A 357 26.75 -6.21 10.58
C VAL A 357 27.74 -6.98 11.47
N TYR A 358 29.04 -6.84 11.21
CA TYR A 358 30.07 -7.46 12.04
C TYR A 358 30.05 -6.92 13.48
N GLN A 359 29.99 -5.61 13.69
CA GLN A 359 29.95 -4.98 15.02
C GLN A 359 28.70 -5.41 15.81
N VAL A 360 27.54 -5.51 15.17
CA VAL A 360 26.32 -6.05 15.80
C VAL A 360 26.55 -7.48 16.30
N SER A 361 27.25 -8.33 15.53
CA SER A 361 27.58 -9.69 15.96
C SER A 361 28.48 -9.72 17.21
N GLN A 362 29.44 -8.78 17.30
CA GLN A 362 30.35 -8.65 18.45
C GLN A 362 29.60 -8.15 19.69
N HIS A 363 28.76 -7.12 19.54
CA HIS A 363 27.93 -6.58 20.62
C HIS A 363 27.03 -7.64 21.25
N TRP A 364 26.52 -8.56 20.44
CA TRP A 364 25.72 -9.71 20.89
C TRP A 364 26.53 -10.88 21.46
N SER A 365 27.86 -10.74 21.57
CA SER A 365 28.78 -11.83 21.97
C SER A 365 28.58 -13.11 21.15
N GLN A 366 28.17 -12.95 19.90
CA GLN A 366 27.97 -14.02 18.93
C GLN A 366 28.76 -13.66 17.68
N PRO A 367 30.11 -13.65 17.75
CA PRO A 367 30.94 -13.12 16.68
C PRO A 367 30.78 -13.94 15.39
N CYS A 368 30.83 -13.23 14.26
CA CYS A 368 30.99 -13.87 12.97
C CYS A 368 32.41 -14.41 12.79
N ALA A 369 32.54 -15.50 12.02
CA ALA A 369 33.86 -16.07 11.69
C ALA A 369 34.68 -15.15 10.76
N THR A 370 33.98 -14.42 9.90
CA THR A 370 34.51 -13.47 8.91
C THR A 370 33.72 -12.16 8.99
N THR A 371 34.30 -11.07 8.49
CA THR A 371 33.68 -9.73 8.52
C THR A 371 32.39 -9.65 7.70
N ASP A 372 32.25 -10.48 6.66
CA ASP A 372 31.02 -10.58 5.86
C ASP A 372 29.91 -11.42 6.52
N CYS A 373 30.18 -12.01 7.69
CA CYS A 373 29.22 -12.83 8.43
C CYS A 373 28.59 -13.98 7.62
N THR A 374 29.34 -14.53 6.66
CA THR A 374 28.88 -15.65 5.81
C THR A 374 28.31 -16.80 6.65
N GLY A 375 27.14 -17.29 6.24
CA GLY A 375 26.41 -18.39 6.91
C GLY A 375 25.48 -17.94 8.05
N ARG A 376 25.54 -16.68 8.47
CA ARG A 376 24.66 -16.09 9.49
C ARG A 376 23.95 -14.81 9.03
N ALA A 377 24.61 -14.05 8.16
CA ALA A 377 24.04 -12.91 7.49
C ALA A 377 23.55 -13.29 6.09
N ALA A 378 22.45 -12.68 5.67
CA ALA A 378 21.95 -12.80 4.31
C ALA A 378 21.39 -11.45 3.83
N PRO A 379 21.76 -10.98 2.62
CA PRO A 379 21.20 -9.76 2.08
C PRO A 379 19.72 -9.96 1.74
N PHE A 380 19.01 -8.84 1.75
CA PHE A 380 17.71 -8.73 1.09
C PHE A 380 17.91 -8.86 -0.42
N ILE A 381 16.85 -9.30 -1.08
CA ILE A 381 16.80 -9.45 -2.52
C ILE A 381 16.14 -8.19 -3.10
N ASP A 382 16.77 -7.59 -4.10
CA ASP A 382 16.12 -6.57 -4.96
C ASP A 382 15.02 -7.25 -5.78
N THR A 383 13.77 -6.83 -5.60
CA THR A 383 12.65 -7.45 -6.31
C THR A 383 12.44 -6.89 -7.70
N GLN A 384 13.00 -5.73 -8.05
CA GLN A 384 12.67 -5.02 -9.29
C GLN A 384 13.70 -5.29 -10.39
N SER A 385 14.90 -5.72 -10.03
CA SER A 385 15.91 -6.18 -10.97
C SER A 385 15.70 -7.64 -11.40
N SER A 386 16.30 -7.99 -12.54
CA SER A 386 16.43 -9.38 -12.96
C SER A 386 17.24 -10.17 -11.92
N PRO A 387 16.86 -11.42 -11.59
CA PRO A 387 15.82 -12.23 -12.25
C PRO A 387 14.40 -12.07 -11.70
N PHE A 388 14.14 -11.24 -10.68
CA PHE A 388 12.80 -11.16 -10.07
C PHE A 388 11.84 -10.29 -10.92
N ASN A 389 12.20 -9.06 -11.29
CA ASN A 389 11.39 -8.20 -12.18
C ASN A 389 9.96 -7.89 -11.70
N LEU A 390 9.76 -7.60 -10.41
CA LEU A 390 8.49 -7.14 -9.82
C LEU A 390 8.15 -5.71 -10.27
N VAL A 391 7.81 -5.56 -11.54
CA VAL A 391 7.47 -4.32 -12.24
C VAL A 391 6.35 -4.65 -13.22
N GLY A 392 5.22 -3.94 -13.14
CA GLY A 392 3.95 -4.25 -13.82
C GLY A 392 4.06 -4.94 -15.19
N PRO A 393 4.59 -4.25 -16.22
CA PRO A 393 4.64 -4.80 -17.58
C PRO A 393 5.52 -6.06 -17.71
N ARG A 394 6.51 -6.23 -16.82
CA ARG A 394 7.36 -7.43 -16.78
C ARG A 394 6.63 -8.60 -16.12
N CYS A 395 5.83 -8.35 -15.09
CA CYS A 395 4.98 -9.36 -14.47
C CYS A 395 3.90 -9.84 -15.45
N ASP A 396 3.20 -8.90 -16.08
CA ASP A 396 2.07 -9.18 -16.98
C ASP A 396 2.48 -10.08 -18.14
N THR A 397 3.66 -9.83 -18.71
CA THR A 397 4.19 -10.59 -19.85
C THR A 397 4.35 -12.10 -19.56
N ILE A 398 4.53 -12.48 -18.29
CA ILE A 398 4.68 -13.88 -17.86
C ILE A 398 3.51 -14.37 -16.98
N GLY A 399 2.48 -13.56 -16.76
CA GLY A 399 1.35 -13.87 -15.87
C GLY A 399 1.74 -13.98 -14.39
N MET A 400 2.78 -13.26 -13.96
CA MET A 400 3.16 -13.20 -12.55
C MET A 400 2.25 -12.23 -11.79
N ASP A 401 1.87 -12.57 -10.56
CA ASP A 401 1.27 -11.63 -9.62
C ASP A 401 2.32 -10.62 -9.16
N CYS A 402 2.13 -9.36 -9.54
CA CYS A 402 3.01 -8.24 -9.25
C CYS A 402 2.78 -7.65 -7.84
N LEU A 403 1.84 -8.21 -7.06
CA LEU A 403 1.52 -7.88 -5.68
C LEU A 403 1.25 -6.38 -5.43
N GLY A 404 0.63 -5.71 -6.38
CA GLY A 404 0.33 -4.28 -6.30
C GLY A 404 1.58 -3.41 -6.44
N ASP A 405 2.48 -3.76 -7.36
CA ASP A 405 3.72 -3.03 -7.61
C ASP A 405 3.47 -1.54 -7.91
N THR A 406 4.48 -0.69 -7.71
CA THR A 406 4.42 0.69 -8.16
C THR A 406 5.81 1.24 -8.38
N GLN A 407 5.92 2.24 -9.26
CA GLN A 407 7.16 2.97 -9.50
C GLN A 407 7.53 3.92 -8.34
N ASP A 408 6.66 4.11 -7.34
CA ASP A 408 6.84 5.08 -6.26
C ASP A 408 7.73 4.58 -5.11
N ALA A 409 8.20 3.33 -5.17
CA ALA A 409 9.17 2.79 -4.21
C ALA A 409 10.19 1.84 -4.85
N SER A 410 11.35 1.71 -4.20
CA SER A 410 12.15 0.49 -4.29
C SER A 410 11.64 -0.56 -3.31
N TYR A 411 11.81 -1.83 -3.66
CA TYR A 411 11.38 -2.96 -2.84
C TYR A 411 12.54 -3.92 -2.65
N GLN A 412 12.82 -4.21 -1.39
CA GLN A 412 13.78 -5.23 -1.01
C GLN A 412 13.10 -6.21 -0.06
N PHE A 413 13.34 -7.51 -0.21
CA PHE A 413 12.71 -8.52 0.64
C PHE A 413 13.65 -9.63 1.09
N ARG A 414 13.35 -10.23 2.25
CA ARG A 414 14.02 -11.42 2.76
C ARG A 414 13.01 -12.45 3.26
N PRO A 415 12.87 -13.62 2.61
CA PRO A 415 11.95 -14.67 3.04
C PRO A 415 12.59 -15.68 3.99
N GLY A 416 11.76 -16.57 4.55
CA GLY A 416 12.18 -17.81 5.20
C GLY A 416 12.59 -17.68 6.68
N LEU A 417 12.15 -16.60 7.35
CA LEU A 417 12.51 -16.33 8.74
C LEU A 417 11.55 -17.06 9.69
N ARG A 418 12.06 -17.56 10.82
CA ARG A 418 11.28 -18.26 11.86
C ARG A 418 11.69 -17.77 13.23
N PHE A 419 10.74 -17.73 14.16
CA PHE A 419 10.91 -17.14 15.49
C PHE A 419 10.62 -18.13 16.63
N ASP A 420 10.68 -19.43 16.35
CA ASP A 420 10.14 -20.46 17.26
C ASP A 420 11.16 -20.99 18.27
N ASN A 421 12.46 -20.75 18.03
CA ASN A 421 13.56 -21.33 18.80
C ASN A 421 14.49 -20.27 19.37
N GLY A 422 13.94 -19.11 19.76
CA GLY A 422 14.70 -18.00 20.35
C GLY A 422 15.48 -17.18 19.33
N GLU A 423 15.13 -17.26 18.05
CA GLU A 423 15.76 -16.43 17.04
C GLU A 423 15.54 -14.93 17.30
N VAL A 424 16.61 -14.18 17.08
CA VAL A 424 16.59 -12.72 16.96
C VAL A 424 17.17 -12.38 15.60
N TYR A 425 16.46 -11.55 14.83
CA TYR A 425 16.95 -11.07 13.54
C TYR A 425 17.28 -9.59 13.64
N ALA A 426 18.57 -9.24 13.49
CA ALA A 426 18.99 -7.86 13.31
C ALA A 426 18.94 -7.53 11.82
N VAL A 427 18.15 -6.54 11.45
CA VAL A 427 18.17 -5.93 10.12
C VAL A 427 19.10 -4.75 10.18
N VAL A 428 20.13 -4.79 9.35
CA VAL A 428 21.11 -3.72 9.20
C VAL A 428 21.00 -3.19 7.77
N GLY A 429 20.77 -1.90 7.60
CA GLY A 429 20.54 -1.33 6.27
C GLY A 429 20.91 0.14 6.17
N THR A 430 20.81 0.67 4.96
CA THR A 430 20.88 2.11 4.68
C THR A 430 19.52 2.75 4.95
N LEU A 431 19.53 3.97 5.48
CA LEU A 431 18.32 4.73 5.75
C LEU A 431 18.07 5.71 4.59
N GLY A 432 17.16 5.34 3.68
CA GLY A 432 16.87 6.10 2.45
C GLY A 432 16.57 7.59 2.66
N THR A 433 15.97 7.96 3.80
CA THR A 433 15.70 9.37 4.17
C THR A 433 16.97 10.18 4.48
N HIS A 434 18.08 9.52 4.78
CA HIS A 434 19.38 10.12 5.06
C HIS A 434 20.36 9.99 3.88
N THR A 435 20.10 9.08 2.93
CA THR A 435 20.88 8.96 1.68
C THR A 435 20.30 9.78 0.52
N GLY A 436 19.07 10.30 0.68
CA GLY A 436 18.33 11.03 -0.36
C GLY A 436 17.51 10.13 -1.30
N ASN A 437 17.49 8.82 -1.04
CA ASN A 437 16.73 7.85 -1.82
C ASN A 437 15.27 7.71 -1.39
N ALA A 438 14.85 8.30 -0.28
CA ALA A 438 13.48 8.27 0.18
C ALA A 438 13.05 9.58 0.85
N THR A 439 11.76 9.89 0.76
CA THR A 439 11.09 10.82 1.69
C THR A 439 10.48 10.08 2.88
N TYR A 440 10.30 8.75 2.74
CA TYR A 440 9.81 7.87 3.78
C TYR A 440 10.32 6.43 3.55
N VAL A 441 10.77 5.78 4.61
CA VAL A 441 11.19 4.37 4.62
C VAL A 441 10.22 3.56 5.47
N SER A 442 9.84 2.38 4.99
CA SER A 442 9.07 1.41 5.79
C SER A 442 9.83 0.08 5.87
N LEU A 443 10.04 -0.41 7.09
CA LEU A 443 10.58 -1.75 7.36
C LEU A 443 9.49 -2.63 7.97
N GLY A 444 9.00 -3.62 7.21
CA GLY A 444 7.88 -4.48 7.60
C GLY A 444 8.28 -5.92 7.87
N VAL A 445 7.50 -6.58 8.73
CA VAL A 445 7.45 -8.04 8.86
C VAL A 445 6.11 -8.54 8.34
N ASN A 446 6.15 -9.60 7.53
CA ASN A 446 4.98 -10.14 6.86
C ASN A 446 4.74 -11.59 7.27
N ASN A 447 3.47 -11.93 7.45
CA ASN A 447 2.98 -13.29 7.57
C ASN A 447 2.90 -13.92 6.17
N THR A 448 3.70 -14.95 5.91
CA THR A 448 3.73 -15.57 4.58
C THR A 448 2.59 -16.55 4.33
N GLN A 449 1.96 -17.08 5.39
CA GLN A 449 0.79 -17.95 5.25
C GLN A 449 -0.44 -17.16 4.79
N LEU A 450 -0.73 -16.05 5.48
CA LEU A 450 -1.86 -15.18 5.14
C LEU A 450 -1.54 -14.21 3.99
N ARG A 451 -0.25 -14.03 3.67
CA ARG A 451 0.25 -12.96 2.81
C ARG A 451 -0.25 -11.61 3.34
N LEU A 452 0.13 -11.29 4.56
CA LEU A 452 -0.35 -10.13 5.33
C LEU A 452 0.86 -9.35 5.85
N GLY A 453 0.85 -8.02 5.77
CA GLY A 453 1.78 -7.21 6.54
C GLY A 453 1.39 -7.30 8.02
N ALA A 454 2.25 -7.90 8.83
CA ALA A 454 1.96 -8.12 10.24
C ALA A 454 2.27 -6.87 11.06
N LYS A 455 3.45 -6.27 10.84
CA LYS A 455 3.87 -5.02 11.49
C LYS A 455 4.76 -4.19 10.57
N ASN A 456 4.87 -2.91 10.89
CA ASN A 456 5.71 -1.97 10.16
C ASN A 456 6.45 -1.05 11.14
N VAL A 457 7.69 -0.73 10.79
CA VAL A 457 8.56 0.22 11.48
C VAL A 457 8.79 1.38 10.54
N ASP A 458 8.47 2.58 11.03
CA ASP A 458 8.68 3.82 10.32
C ASP A 458 10.18 4.17 10.29
N GLY A 459 10.67 4.70 9.16
CA GLY A 459 12.04 5.19 9.04
C GLY A 459 12.46 6.18 10.13
N ALA A 460 11.55 7.01 10.65
CA ALA A 460 11.81 7.90 11.78
C ALA A 460 12.18 7.15 13.07
N GLN A 461 11.70 5.91 13.25
CA GLN A 461 12.05 5.04 14.37
C GLN A 461 13.41 4.35 14.18
N LEU A 462 13.97 4.38 12.97
CA LEU A 462 15.27 3.79 12.64
C LEU A 462 16.43 4.77 12.85
N VAL A 463 16.14 6.08 12.91
CA VAL A 463 17.13 7.16 13.05
C VAL A 463 17.95 6.98 14.33
N GLY A 464 19.27 7.05 14.21
CA GLY A 464 20.21 6.97 15.33
C GLY A 464 20.41 5.56 15.91
N SER A 465 19.74 4.55 15.37
CA SER A 465 19.86 3.16 15.86
C SER A 465 21.25 2.54 15.65
N ALA A 466 22.06 3.11 14.75
CA ALA A 466 23.44 2.70 14.51
C ALA A 466 24.50 3.53 15.26
N ASP A 467 24.13 4.62 15.94
CA ASP A 467 25.07 5.59 16.55
C ASP A 467 25.97 4.97 17.62
N GLY A 468 25.52 3.89 18.26
CA GLY A 468 26.28 3.17 19.29
C GLY A 468 27.41 2.29 18.74
N TYR A 469 27.52 2.12 17.42
CA TYR A 469 28.50 1.24 16.78
C TYR A 469 29.65 2.04 16.17
N ALA A 470 30.88 1.52 16.30
CA ALA A 470 32.09 2.15 15.77
C ALA A 470 32.21 1.93 14.25
N VAL A 471 31.37 2.60 13.45
CA VAL A 471 31.33 2.54 11.98
C VAL A 471 31.26 3.94 11.36
N GLY A 472 31.69 4.08 10.10
CA GLY A 472 31.50 5.30 9.33
C GLY A 472 30.02 5.51 8.97
N HIS A 473 29.63 6.77 8.74
CA HIS A 473 28.28 7.15 8.28
C HIS A 473 27.14 6.52 9.08
N ALA A 474 27.30 6.36 10.41
CA ALA A 474 26.29 5.74 11.27
C ALA A 474 24.93 6.45 11.18
N ASP A 475 24.92 7.76 10.91
CA ASP A 475 23.73 8.58 10.69
C ASP A 475 22.94 8.22 9.42
N GLN A 476 23.52 7.45 8.50
CA GLN A 476 22.89 6.97 7.25
C GLN A 476 22.59 5.47 7.29
N LEU A 477 22.94 4.80 8.38
CA LEU A 477 22.73 3.38 8.59
C LEU A 477 21.73 3.17 9.74
N TYR A 478 21.15 1.99 9.80
CA TYR A 478 20.27 1.61 10.89
C TYR A 478 20.48 0.16 11.32
N VAL A 479 20.11 -0.13 12.57
CA VAL A 479 20.00 -1.49 13.11
C VAL A 479 18.64 -1.62 13.80
N HIS A 480 17.80 -2.55 13.33
CA HIS A 480 16.51 -2.85 13.97
C HIS A 480 16.33 -4.34 14.20
N TYR A 481 15.78 -4.71 15.34
CA TYR A 481 15.67 -6.11 15.76
C TYR A 481 14.23 -6.62 15.69
N PHE A 482 14.08 -7.89 15.31
CA PHE A 482 12.82 -8.63 15.37
C PHE A 482 13.03 -9.89 16.21
N THR A 483 12.16 -10.11 17.20
CA THR A 483 12.12 -11.34 18.00
C THR A 483 10.75 -11.53 18.63
N ARG A 484 10.47 -12.67 19.26
CA ARG A 484 9.16 -12.93 19.91
C ARG A 484 8.83 -11.90 20.98
N ASP A 485 9.83 -11.53 21.78
CA ASP A 485 9.65 -10.62 22.91
C ASP A 485 10.88 -9.71 23.05
N CYS A 486 10.70 -8.43 22.73
CA CYS A 486 11.76 -7.43 22.84
C CYS A 486 12.19 -7.14 24.28
N THR A 487 11.37 -7.45 25.30
CA THR A 487 11.75 -7.20 26.69
C THR A 487 12.94 -8.06 27.11
N ALA A 488 13.08 -9.27 26.54
CA ALA A 488 14.20 -10.17 26.77
C ALA A 488 15.55 -9.64 26.24
N VAL A 489 15.52 -8.65 25.34
CA VAL A 489 16.72 -8.16 24.62
C VAL A 489 16.87 -6.63 24.69
N ALA A 490 16.05 -5.94 25.48
CA ALA A 490 15.98 -4.48 25.51
C ALA A 490 17.34 -3.80 25.77
N ALA A 491 18.16 -4.37 26.65
CA ALA A 491 19.50 -3.87 26.95
C ALA A 491 20.48 -4.01 25.78
N LEU A 492 20.33 -5.06 24.95
CA LEU A 492 21.18 -5.30 23.79
C LEU A 492 20.75 -4.49 22.56
N THR A 493 19.47 -4.16 22.46
CA THR A 493 18.91 -3.47 21.28
C THR A 493 18.80 -1.96 21.46
N GLY A 494 18.98 -1.44 22.69
CA GLY A 494 18.78 -0.02 22.97
C GLY A 494 17.34 0.44 22.74
N GLY A 495 16.37 -0.49 22.76
CA GLY A 495 14.97 -0.23 22.44
C GLY A 495 14.59 -0.33 20.96
N ASN A 496 15.55 -0.51 20.04
CA ASN A 496 15.31 -0.60 18.59
C ASN A 496 14.80 -2.00 18.18
N CYS A 497 13.64 -2.41 18.71
CA CYS A 497 13.14 -3.78 18.55
C CYS A 497 11.62 -3.81 18.34
N THR A 498 11.17 -4.70 17.45
CA THR A 498 9.75 -5.01 17.21
C THR A 498 9.45 -6.45 17.65
N SER A 499 8.55 -6.60 18.62
CA SER A 499 8.05 -7.91 19.04
C SER A 499 7.20 -8.53 17.93
N VAL A 500 7.43 -9.82 17.67
CA VAL A 500 6.74 -10.65 16.68
C VAL A 500 5.95 -11.73 17.43
N GLU A 501 4.75 -11.37 17.85
CA GLU A 501 3.92 -12.21 18.70
C GLU A 501 3.50 -13.51 17.99
N ASN A 502 3.27 -14.54 18.80
CA ASN A 502 2.62 -15.77 18.35
C ASN A 502 1.11 -15.54 18.24
N ASP A 503 0.69 -14.86 17.18
CA ASP A 503 -0.69 -14.48 16.90
C ASP A 503 -1.07 -14.78 15.44
N PRO A 504 -2.31 -15.23 15.15
CA PRO A 504 -2.78 -15.50 13.79
C PRO A 504 -2.52 -14.39 12.76
N LEU A 505 -2.67 -13.12 13.16
CA LEU A 505 -2.46 -11.95 12.28
C LEU A 505 -1.02 -11.40 12.35
N VAL A 506 -0.20 -11.92 13.27
CA VAL A 506 1.25 -11.66 13.33
C VAL A 506 1.99 -12.85 12.73
N ILE A 507 2.74 -13.66 13.50
CA ILE A 507 3.44 -14.84 12.99
C ILE A 507 3.19 -16.02 13.92
N PRO A 508 2.25 -16.93 13.60
CA PRO A 508 2.03 -18.13 14.40
C PRO A 508 3.26 -19.04 14.45
N THR A 509 3.37 -19.86 15.49
CA THR A 509 4.38 -20.93 15.55
C THR A 509 4.32 -21.84 14.32
N GLY A 510 5.48 -22.16 13.74
CA GLY A 510 5.61 -22.99 12.54
C GLY A 510 5.48 -22.24 11.22
N VAL A 511 4.96 -20.99 11.25
CA VAL A 511 4.77 -20.14 10.07
C VAL A 511 6.04 -19.34 9.81
N SER A 512 6.49 -19.31 8.56
CA SER A 512 7.59 -18.42 8.16
C SER A 512 7.14 -16.97 8.03
N ALA A 513 8.04 -16.06 8.35
CA ALA A 513 7.91 -14.64 8.05
C ALA A 513 8.77 -14.24 6.85
N SER A 514 8.48 -13.08 6.29
CA SER A 514 9.42 -12.32 5.48
C SER A 514 9.60 -10.91 6.05
N LEU A 515 10.75 -10.31 5.78
CA LEU A 515 11.03 -8.90 6.06
C LEU A 515 11.07 -8.14 4.74
N VAL A 516 10.57 -6.91 4.73
CA VAL A 516 10.52 -6.06 3.53
C VAL A 516 10.92 -4.64 3.88
N GLN A 517 11.90 -4.09 3.16
CA GLN A 517 12.21 -2.66 3.19
C GLN A 517 11.64 -2.00 1.93
N ARG A 518 11.11 -0.80 2.10
CA ARG A 518 10.59 0.03 1.02
C ARG A 518 11.07 1.46 1.19
N ASP A 519 11.73 1.99 0.17
CA ASP A 519 12.14 3.39 0.11
C ASP A 519 11.18 4.12 -0.83
N TYR A 520 10.31 4.95 -0.27
CA TYR A 520 9.29 5.69 -1.02
C TYR A 520 9.81 7.06 -1.45
N MET A 521 9.60 7.36 -2.73
CA MET A 521 9.84 8.66 -3.36
C MET A 521 11.27 9.19 -3.15
N ALA A 522 12.14 9.01 -4.14
CA ALA A 522 13.48 9.58 -4.09
C ALA A 522 13.42 11.11 -4.11
N VAL A 523 14.23 11.75 -3.27
CA VAL A 523 14.21 13.20 -3.08
C VAL A 523 14.49 13.91 -4.41
N GLY A 524 13.68 14.93 -4.73
CA GLY A 524 13.78 15.68 -5.99
C GLY A 524 13.19 14.96 -7.21
N THR A 525 12.65 13.75 -7.05
CA THR A 525 11.98 12.99 -8.11
C THR A 525 10.48 12.84 -7.83
N GLN A 526 9.74 12.22 -8.76
CA GLN A 526 8.32 11.88 -8.55
C GLN A 526 8.08 10.36 -8.48
N ARG A 527 9.15 9.58 -8.30
CA ARG A 527 9.14 8.11 -8.27
C ARG A 527 10.05 7.63 -7.13
N GLY A 528 9.97 6.34 -6.81
CA GLY A 528 10.93 5.69 -5.92
C GLY A 528 12.34 5.69 -6.51
N PRO A 529 13.36 5.41 -5.69
CA PRO A 529 14.72 5.31 -6.17
C PRO A 529 14.85 4.11 -7.12
N ASN A 530 15.77 4.19 -8.07
CA ASN A 530 16.20 3.03 -8.83
C ASN A 530 16.83 2.03 -7.86
N SER A 531 16.25 0.83 -7.75
CA SER A 531 16.68 -0.19 -6.80
C SER A 531 18.13 -0.62 -7.00
N THR A 532 18.67 -0.51 -8.22
CA THR A 532 20.09 -0.84 -8.51
C THR A 532 21.07 0.18 -7.92
N LEU A 533 20.59 1.33 -7.46
CA LEU A 533 21.39 2.36 -6.79
C LEU A 533 21.34 2.24 -5.26
N THR A 534 20.36 1.52 -4.73
CA THR A 534 20.22 1.27 -3.29
C THR A 534 21.05 0.06 -2.87
N LEU A 535 21.59 0.08 -1.66
CA LEU A 535 22.23 -1.10 -1.09
C LEU A 535 21.19 -2.02 -0.44
N PRO A 536 21.26 -3.34 -0.67
CA PRO A 536 20.40 -4.27 0.05
C PRO A 536 20.67 -4.24 1.55
N ALA A 537 19.60 -4.12 2.35
CA ALA A 537 19.69 -4.40 3.77
C ALA A 537 20.17 -5.85 4.01
N THR A 538 20.71 -6.13 5.19
CA THR A 538 21.23 -7.45 5.58
C THR A 538 20.53 -7.92 6.84
N VAL A 539 20.02 -9.16 6.82
CA VAL A 539 19.52 -9.83 8.03
C VAL A 539 20.64 -10.66 8.64
N LEU A 540 21.02 -10.34 9.87
CA LEU A 540 21.90 -11.16 10.71
C LEU A 540 21.05 -12.01 11.67
N ARG A 541 21.24 -13.33 11.62
CA ARG A 541 20.64 -14.27 12.58
C ARG A 541 21.46 -14.32 13.88
N LEU A 542 20.79 -13.96 14.97
CA LEU A 542 21.26 -14.01 16.35
C LEU A 542 20.35 -14.96 17.15
N GLN A 543 20.78 -15.29 18.36
CA GLN A 543 19.98 -16.03 19.33
C GLN A 543 19.82 -15.23 20.61
N LEU A 544 18.72 -15.46 21.33
CA LEU A 544 18.58 -14.99 22.70
C LEU A 544 19.80 -15.41 23.53
N PRO A 545 20.35 -14.53 24.38
CA PRO A 545 21.41 -14.90 25.31
C PRO A 545 20.95 -16.07 26.18
N THR A 546 21.80 -17.09 26.32
CA THR A 546 21.57 -18.16 27.29
C THR A 546 21.71 -17.56 28.69
N SER A 547 20.63 -17.63 29.47
CA SER A 547 20.58 -17.22 30.88
C SER A 547 21.61 -17.93 31.75
#